data_AF-A0A5S5AN84-F1
#
_entry.id   AF-A0A5S5AN84-F1
#
_cell.length_a   1.000
_cell.length_b   1.000
_cell.length_c   1.000
_cell.angle_alpha   90.00
_cell.angle_beta   90.00
_cell.angle_gamma   90.00
#
_symmetry.space_group_name_H-M   'P 1'
#
loop_
_entity.id
_entity.type
_entity.pdbx_description
1 polymer ?
#
loop_
_entity_poly.entity_id
_entity_poly.type
_entity_poly.pdbx_seq_one_letter_code
_entity_poly.pdbx_strand_id
1 'polypeptide(L)' 'MPPKFRDLKMYCEKNGWVMVKNTDHWYYEKVLSDGSVLRTRVSHALHKEIPGIYGEKY' A
#
# COMPACT_ATOMS: atom_id res chain seq x y z
N MET A 1 -16.09 -3.63 9.15
CA MET A 1 -14.75 -4.00 9.67
C MET A 1 -13.74 -3.14 8.94
N PRO A 2 -12.83 -2.44 9.64
CA PRO A 2 -11.83 -1.61 8.98
C PRO A 2 -10.86 -2.48 8.15
N PRO A 3 -10.34 -1.94 7.04
CA PRO A 3 -9.41 -2.69 6.19
C PRO A 3 -8.11 -2.97 6.94
N LYS A 4 -7.51 -4.13 6.68
CA LYS A 4 -6.20 -4.53 7.23
C LYS A 4 -5.09 -4.33 6.21
N PHE A 5 -3.84 -4.34 6.67
CA PHE A 5 -2.69 -4.27 5.76
C PHE A 5 -2.67 -5.43 4.74
N ARG A 6 -3.25 -6.59 5.08
CA ARG A 6 -3.50 -7.68 4.14
C ARG A 6 -4.37 -7.26 2.96
N ASP A 7 -5.45 -6.54 3.23
CA ASP A 7 -6.38 -6.10 2.19
C ASP A 7 -5.71 -5.09 1.25
N LEU A 8 -4.89 -4.18 1.80
CA LEU A 8 -4.11 -3.23 1.02
C LEU A 8 -3.06 -3.93 0.13
N LYS A 9 -2.34 -4.92 0.66
CA LYS A 9 -1.39 -5.71 -0.14
C LYS A 9 -2.11 -6.40 -1.30
N MET A 10 -3.23 -7.07 -1.02
CA MET A 10 -4.04 -7.74 -2.05
C MET A 10 -4.59 -6.75 -3.08
N TYR A 11 -4.98 -5.55 -2.65
CA TYR A 11 -5.40 -4.48 -3.54
C TYR A 11 -4.27 -4.09 -4.50
N CYS A 12 -3.06 -3.85 -3.98
CA CYS A 12 -1.90 -3.53 -4.80
C CYS A 12 -1.62 -4.62 -5.85
N GLU A 13 -1.54 -5.88 -5.42
CA GLU A 13 -1.24 -7.02 -6.30
C GLU A 13 -2.29 -7.25 -7.39
N LYS A 14 -3.57 -6.95 -7.12
CA LYS A 14 -4.65 -7.11 -8.10
C LYS A 14 -4.85 -5.92 -9.03
N ASN A 15 -4.48 -4.71 -8.60
CA ASN A 15 -4.83 -3.47 -9.30
C ASN A 15 -3.67 -2.88 -10.11
N GLY A 16 -2.70 -3.72 -10.50
CA GLY A 16 -1.58 -3.32 -11.36
C GLY A 16 -0.56 -2.44 -10.67
N TRP A 17 -0.43 -2.53 -9.34
CA TRP A 17 0.70 -1.91 -8.64
C TRP A 17 1.92 -2.83 -8.73
N VAL A 18 3.08 -2.24 -8.93
CA VAL A 18 4.36 -2.94 -9.00
C VAL A 18 5.11 -2.74 -7.70
N MET A 19 5.57 -3.83 -7.09
CA MET A 19 6.43 -3.74 -5.90
C MET A 19 7.83 -3.32 -6.33
N VAL A 20 8.31 -2.19 -5.81
CA VAL A 20 9.63 -1.63 -6.16
C VAL A 20 10.69 -1.89 -5.11
N LYS A 21 10.28 -2.09 -3.85
CA LYS A 21 11.19 -2.36 -2.74
C LYS A 21 10.50 -3.19 -1.68
N ASN A 22 11.26 -4.11 -1.07
CA ASN A 22 10.83 -4.91 0.06
C ASN A 22 11.93 -4.87 1.12
N THR A 23 11.72 -4.06 2.16
CA THR A 23 12.62 -3.98 3.33
C THR A 23 11.80 -4.14 4.61
N ASP A 24 11.67 -3.10 5.40
CA ASP A 24 10.78 -2.97 6.55
C ASP A 24 9.30 -2.81 6.15
N HIS A 25 9.05 -2.41 4.91
CA HIS A 25 7.74 -2.31 4.28
C HIS A 25 7.81 -2.81 2.84
N TRP A 26 6.65 -3.19 2.29
CA TRP A 26 6.50 -3.29 0.85
C TRP A 26 6.17 -1.93 0.27
N TYR A 27 6.99 -1.48 -0.67
CA TYR A 27 6.77 -0.26 -1.41
C TYR A 27 6.21 -0.61 -2.77
N TYR A 28 5.09 0.01 -3.12
CA TYR A 28 4.42 -0.20 -4.38
C TYR A 28 4.31 1.12 -5.15
N GLU A 29 4.46 1.03 -6.45
CA GLU A 29 4.23 2.12 -7.39
C GLU A 29 3.17 1.74 -8.41
N LYS A 30 2.40 2.72 -8.87
CA LYS A 30 1.47 2.56 -9.99
C LYS A 30 1.59 3.76 -10.91
N VAL A 31 1.94 3.47 -12.16
CA VAL A 31 1.94 4.46 -13.24
C VAL A 31 0.52 4.60 -13.76
N LEU A 32 0.01 5.82 -13.75
CA LEU A 32 -1.29 6.19 -14.29
C LEU A 32 -1.17 6.46 -15.80
N SER A 33 -2.30 6.51 -16.50
CA SER A 33 -2.33 6.70 -17.96
C SER A 33 -1.82 8.06 -18.42
N ASP A 34 -1.85 9.07 -17.54
CA ASP A 34 -1.30 10.41 -17.76
C ASP A 34 0.21 10.49 -17.49
N GLY A 35 0.84 9.37 -17.09
CA GLY A 35 2.26 9.29 -16.74
C GLY A 35 2.56 9.63 -15.28
N SER A 36 1.55 10.01 -14.47
CA SER A 36 1.72 10.26 -13.04
C SER A 36 2.05 8.96 -12.29
N VAL A 37 2.90 9.03 -11.26
CA VAL A 37 3.28 7.86 -10.44
C VAL A 37 2.69 8.00 -9.05
N LEU A 38 1.81 7.06 -8.69
CA LEU A 38 1.34 6.91 -7.33
C LEU A 38 2.27 5.99 -6.55
N ARG A 39 2.44 6.27 -5.27
CA ARG A 39 3.29 5.51 -4.35
C ARG A 39 2.50 5.13 -3.11
N THR A 40 2.71 3.92 -2.61
CA THR A 40 2.17 3.49 -1.33
C THR A 40 3.14 2.58 -0.59
N ARG A 41 3.01 2.56 0.73
CA ARG A 41 3.78 1.73 1.65
C ARG A 41 2.84 0.81 2.40
N VAL A 42 3.17 -0.48 2.45
CA VAL A 42 2.36 -1.49 3.13
C VAL A 42 3.20 -2.12 4.24
N SER A 43 2.71 -2.05 5.48
CA SER A 43 3.37 -2.69 6.62
C SER A 43 3.32 -4.22 6.49
N HIS A 44 4.38 -4.88 6.94
CA HIS A 44 4.39 -6.34 7.10
C HIS A 44 3.42 -6.85 8.17
N ALA A 45 2.87 -5.96 9.00
CA ALA A 45 1.85 -6.27 9.99
C ALA A 45 0.46 -6.53 9.37
N LEU A 46 0.37 -7.54 8.48
CA LEU A 46 -0.82 -7.87 7.68
C LEU A 46 -2.11 -8.06 8.47
N HIS A 47 -2.01 -8.49 9.73
CA HIS A 47 -3.14 -8.72 10.61
C HIS A 47 -3.68 -7.45 11.27
N LYS A 48 -2.90 -6.37 11.31
CA LYS A 48 -3.31 -5.09 11.89
C LYS A 48 -4.23 -4.33 10.95
N GLU A 49 -5.16 -3.62 11.57
CA GLU A 49 -6.03 -2.68 10.89
C GLU A 49 -5.22 -1.48 10.41
N ILE A 50 -5.58 -0.96 9.24
CA ILE A 50 -4.99 0.27 8.74
C ILE A 50 -5.62 1.40 9.55
N PRO A 51 -4.82 2.22 10.27
CA PRO A 51 -5.38 3.35 10.99
C PRO A 51 -6.09 4.25 9.98
N GLY A 52 -7.34 4.61 10.29
CA GLY A 52 -8.11 5.54 9.47
C GLY A 52 -7.40 6.89 9.34
N ILE A 53 -7.84 7.71 8.38
CA ILE A 53 -7.19 8.91 7.81
C ILE A 53 -6.91 10.05 8.83
N TYR A 54 -7.13 9.82 10.13
CA TYR A 54 -6.74 10.72 11.22
C TYR A 54 -5.51 10.17 11.95
N GLY A 55 -4.32 10.27 11.35
CA GLY A 55 -3.11 9.89 12.08
C GLY A 55 -1.87 9.72 11.25
N GLU A 56 -1.15 10.83 11.11
CA GLU A 56 0.30 10.89 10.96
C GLU A 56 0.91 10.60 9.58
N LYS A 57 1.33 11.73 8.99
CA LYS A 57 2.64 11.94 8.38
C LYS A 57 3.68 10.92 8.91
N TYR A 58 4.04 9.93 8.09
CA TYR A 58 5.27 9.15 8.22
C TYR A 58 5.96 9.01 6.87
#